data_AF-A0A2W6UCE9-F1
#
_entry.id   AF-A0A2W6UCE9-F1
#
_cell.length_a   1.000
_cell.length_b   1.000
_cell.length_c   1.000
_cell.angle_alpha   90.00
_cell.angle_beta   90.00
_cell.angle_gamma   90.00
#
_symmetry.space_group_name_H-M   'P 1'
#
loop_
_entity.id
_entity.type
_entity.pdbx_description
1 polymer ?
#
loop_
_entity_poly.entity_id
_entity_poly.type
_entity_poly.pdbx_seq_one_letter_code
_entity_poly.pdbx_strand_id
1 'polypeptide(L)'
;MFCCPAHRTAWHDRDKIRGRMLVPLRMAAQITRGGSRGDIEIGKKARRDAEHLERRWIAEDKAAGRMNPAEYMRRRYALGFGRT
;
A
#
# COMPACT_ATOMS: atom_id res chain seq x y z
N MET A 1 -7.88 -11.78 -13.34
CA MET A 1 -7.50 -11.23 -12.01
C MET A 1 -8.74 -10.92 -11.15
N PHE A 2 -9.73 -10.19 -11.67
CA PHE A 2 -11.03 -9.92 -11.03
C PHE A 2 -12.15 -10.60 -11.82
N CYS A 3 -13.28 -10.92 -11.17
CA CYS A 3 -14.40 -11.61 -11.83
C CYS A 3 -15.35 -10.67 -12.61
N CYS A 4 -15.33 -9.36 -12.34
CA CYS A 4 -16.11 -8.38 -13.11
C CYS A 4 -15.43 -6.99 -13.09
N PRO A 5 -15.81 -6.08 -14.02
CA PRO A 5 -15.29 -4.71 -14.05
C PRO A 5 -15.52 -3.94 -12.75
N ALA A 6 -16.68 -4.11 -12.10
CA ALA A 6 -17.00 -3.42 -10.85
C ALA A 6 -16.01 -3.76 -9.72
N HIS A 7 -15.64 -5.04 -9.57
CA HIS A 7 -14.64 -5.45 -8.57
C HIS A 7 -13.24 -4.93 -8.90
N ARG A 8 -12.88 -4.86 -10.19
CA ARG A 8 -11.63 -4.24 -10.64
C ARG A 8 -11.59 -2.76 -10.29
N THR A 9 -12.65 -2.01 -10.60
CA THR A 9 -12.76 -0.59 -10.28
C THR A 9 -12.68 -0.36 -8.77
N ALA A 10 -13.46 -1.11 -7.99
CA ALA A 10 -13.44 -1.01 -6.54
C ALA A 10 -12.05 -1.29 -5.95
N TRP A 11 -11.30 -2.24 -6.51
CA TRP A 11 -9.90 -2.47 -6.14
C TRP A 11 -9.03 -1.24 -6.41
N HIS A 12 -9.03 -0.75 -7.65
CA HIS A 12 -8.16 0.36 -8.06
C HIS A 12 -8.52 1.68 -7.38
N ASP A 13 -9.78 1.95 -7.07
CA ASP A 13 -10.17 3.16 -6.34
C ASP A 13 -9.61 3.14 -4.92
N ARG A 14 -9.70 2.01 -4.22
CA ARG A 14 -9.06 1.84 -2.91
C ARG A 14 -7.56 1.99 -3.01
N ASP A 15 -6.94 1.32 -3.98
CA ASP A 15 -5.49 1.37 -4.18
C ASP A 15 -5.00 2.81 -4.47
N LYS A 16 -5.76 3.57 -5.27
CA LYS A 16 -5.49 4.98 -5.56
C LYS A 16 -5.55 5.86 -4.32
N ILE A 17 -6.59 5.71 -3.49
CA ILE A 17 -6.74 6.48 -2.25
C ILE A 17 -5.62 6.11 -1.26
N ARG A 18 -5.38 4.81 -1.08
CA ARG A 18 -4.33 4.31 -0.18
C ARG A 18 -2.94 4.75 -0.64
N GLY A 19 -2.67 4.70 -1.94
CA GLY A 19 -1.40 5.15 -2.53
C GLY A 19 -1.12 6.63 -2.27
N ARG A 20 -2.13 7.51 -2.42
CA ARG A 20 -2.00 8.94 -2.11
C ARG A 20 -1.59 9.22 -0.66
N MET A 21 -2.01 8.35 0.26
CA MET A 21 -1.66 8.48 1.68
C MET A 21 -0.33 7.79 2.00
N LEU A 22 -0.10 6.59 1.49
CA LEU A 22 1.01 5.73 1.90
C LEU A 22 2.34 6.12 1.23
N VAL A 23 2.31 6.46 -0.06
CA VAL A 23 3.53 6.77 -0.83
C VAL A 23 4.33 7.92 -0.20
N PRO A 24 3.77 9.10 0.12
CA PRO A 24 4.56 10.17 0.73
C PRO A 24 5.16 9.77 2.08
N LEU A 25 4.44 8.99 2.90
CA LEU A 25 4.95 8.49 4.17
C LEU A 25 6.13 7.53 3.99
N ARG A 26 6.00 6.57 3.06
CA ARG A 26 7.07 5.61 2.74
C ARG A 26 8.29 6.30 2.12
N MET A 27 8.10 7.33 1.28
CA MET A 27 9.18 8.13 0.72
C MET A 27 9.89 8.95 1.80
N ALA A 28 9.14 9.66 2.65
CA ALA A 28 9.72 10.43 3.76
C ALA A 28 10.49 9.53 4.73
N ALA A 29 9.92 8.36 5.06
CA ALA A 29 10.61 7.36 5.87
C ALA A 29 11.90 6.88 5.19
N GLN A 30 11.94 6.69 3.86
CA GLN A 30 13.18 6.26 3.22
C GLN A 30 14.25 7.35 3.10
N ILE A 31 13.86 8.57 2.75
CA ILE A 31 14.79 9.72 2.67
C ILE A 31 15.50 9.91 4.02
N THR A 32 14.77 9.75 5.12
CA THR A 32 15.26 9.91 6.49
C THR A 32 15.83 8.62 7.11
N ARG A 33 15.88 7.51 6.35
CA ARG A 33 16.24 6.17 6.85
C ARG A 33 15.51 5.78 8.13
N GLY A 34 14.20 6.01 8.15
CA GLY A 34 13.31 5.75 9.28
C GLY A 34 13.56 6.65 10.49
N GLY A 35 14.11 7.84 10.25
CA GLY A 35 14.48 8.80 11.30
C GLY A 35 15.86 8.54 11.92
N SER A 36 16.78 7.89 11.20
CA SER A 36 18.19 7.79 11.61
C SER A 36 19.08 8.84 10.93
N ARG A 37 18.56 9.59 9.95
CA ARG A 37 19.27 10.67 9.25
C ARG A 37 18.30 11.77 8.80
N GLY A 38 18.80 13.00 8.68
CA GLY A 38 18.02 14.15 8.24
C GLY A 38 16.99 14.56 9.29
N ASP A 39 15.75 14.79 8.88
CA ASP A 39 14.65 15.06 9.82
C ASP A 39 14.24 13.77 10.54
N ILE A 40 14.80 13.58 11.73
CA ILE A 40 14.62 12.40 12.58
C ILE A 40 13.15 12.20 12.97
N GLU A 41 12.47 13.26 13.39
CA GLU A 41 11.12 13.17 13.95
C GLU A 41 10.07 12.94 12.87
N ILE A 42 10.21 13.60 11.72
CA ILE A 42 9.36 13.31 10.56
C ILE A 42 9.60 11.88 10.08
N GLY A 43 10.84 11.40 10.05
CA GLY A 43 11.16 10.04 9.64
C GLY A 43 10.51 8.97 10.51
N LYS A 44 10.62 9.11 11.84
CA LYS A 44 9.97 8.20 12.80
C LYS A 44 8.45 8.23 12.67
N LYS A 45 7.87 9.44 12.60
CA LYS A 45 6.43 9.62 12.50
C LYS A 45 5.88 9.03 11.20
N ALA A 46 6.51 9.34 10.07
CA ALA A 46 6.11 8.82 8.76
C ALA A 46 6.17 7.28 8.71
N ARG A 47 7.23 6.67 9.26
CA ARG A 47 7.34 5.20 9.36
C ARG A 47 6.19 4.61 10.18
N ARG A 48 5.95 5.15 11.38
CA ARG A 48 4.89 4.67 12.28
C ARG A 48 3.50 4.80 11.63
N ASP A 49 3.24 5.95 11.02
CA ASP A 49 1.94 6.23 10.41
C ASP A 49 1.70 5.32 9.18
N ALA A 50 2.75 5.06 8.38
CA ALA A 50 2.69 4.09 7.28
C ALA A 50 2.37 2.66 7.77
N GLU A 51 3.10 2.18 8.78
CA GLU A 51 2.87 0.86 9.38
C GLU A 51 1.45 0.72 9.97
N HIS A 52 0.94 1.78 10.61
CA HIS A 52 -0.40 1.81 11.14
C HIS A 52 -1.46 1.68 10.04
N LEU A 53 -1.34 2.47 8.97
CA LEU A 53 -2.26 2.43 7.84
C LEU A 53 -2.29 1.06 7.17
N GLU A 54 -1.12 0.46 6.94
CA GLU A 54 -1.01 -0.87 6.35
C GLU A 54 -1.69 -1.94 7.20
N ARG A 55 -1.38 -1.99 8.51
CA ARG A 55 -2.03 -2.95 9.44
C ARG A 55 -3.55 -2.76 9.45
N ARG A 56 -4.02 -1.52 9.50
CA ARG A 56 -5.45 -1.19 9.48
C ARG A 56 -6.12 -1.69 8.20
N TRP A 57 -5.56 -1.36 7.04
CA TRP A 57 -6.13 -1.75 5.75
C TRP A 57 -6.10 -3.26 5.51
N ILE A 58 -5.06 -3.96 5.98
CA ILE A 58 -5.00 -5.42 5.94
C ILE A 58 -6.15 -6.01 6.77
N ALA A 59 -6.39 -5.48 7.97
CA ALA A 59 -7.49 -5.93 8.82
C ALA A 59 -8.86 -5.63 8.19
N GLU A 60 -9.07 -4.43 7.65
CA GLU A 60 -10.30 -4.05 6.95
C GLU A 60 -10.59 -4.95 5.74
N ASP A 61 -9.56 -5.25 4.93
CA ASP A 61 -9.72 -6.09 3.75
C ASP A 61 -10.02 -7.55 4.14
N LYS A 62 -9.36 -8.06 5.18
CA LYS A 62 -9.65 -9.37 5.74
C LYS A 62 -11.09 -9.46 6.25
N ALA A 63 -11.53 -8.47 7.04
CA ALA A 63 -12.89 -8.42 7.59
C ALA A 63 -13.95 -8.33 6.49
N ALA A 64 -13.66 -7.63 5.40
CA ALA A 64 -14.57 -7.50 4.26
C ALA A 64 -14.45 -8.62 3.21
N GLY A 65 -13.67 -9.69 3.49
CA GLY A 65 -13.48 -10.81 2.56
C GLY A 65 -12.85 -10.41 1.21
N ARG A 66 -12.11 -9.30 1.18
CA ARG A 66 -11.50 -8.78 -0.05
C ARG A 66 -10.22 -9.55 -0.38
N MET A 67 -9.83 -9.50 -1.65
CA MET A 67 -8.56 -10.04 -2.10
C MET A 67 -7.41 -9.45 -1.27
N ASN A 68 -6.51 -10.30 -0.79
CA ASN A 68 -5.30 -9.85 -0.11
C ASN A 68 -4.35 -9.15 -1.13
N PRO A 69 -3.75 -7.99 -0.82
CA PRO A 69 -2.70 -7.38 -1.63
C PRO A 69 -1.58 -8.34 -2.08
N ALA A 70 -1.19 -9.31 -1.25
CA ALA A 70 -0.21 -10.33 -1.63
C ALA A 70 -0.69 -11.24 -2.77
N GLU A 71 -1.97 -11.62 -2.76
CA GLU A 71 -2.58 -12.40 -3.84
C GLU A 71 -2.69 -11.58 -5.13
N TYR A 72 -3.05 -10.30 -5.01
CA TYR A 72 -3.02 -9.37 -6.14
C TYR A 72 -1.62 -9.28 -6.76
N MET A 73 -0.57 -9.11 -5.95
CA MET A 73 0.81 -9.03 -6.43
C MET A 73 1.29 -10.34 -7.06
N ARG A 74 0.96 -11.50 -6.46
CA ARG A 74 1.24 -12.82 -7.06
C ARG A 74 0.68 -12.92 -8.48
N ARG A 75 -0.60 -12.56 -8.64
CA ARG A 75 -1.27 -12.56 -9.97
C ARG A 75 -0.64 -11.53 -10.91
N ARG A 76 -0.22 -10.35 -10.42
CA ARG A 76 0.44 -9.33 -11.25
C ARG A 76 1.81 -9.77 -11.73
N TYR A 77 2.62 -10.40 -10.87
CA TYR A 77 3.92 -10.92 -11.26
C TYR A 77 3.81 -12.04 -12.29
N ALA A 78 2.84 -12.95 -12.14
CA ALA A 78 2.55 -13.97 -13.14
C ALA A 78 2.18 -13.38 -14.51
N LEU A 79 1.65 -12.16 -14.55
CA LEU A 79 1.29 -11.43 -15.77
C LEU A 79 2.42 -10.51 -16.30
N GLY A 80 3.62 -10.56 -15.72
CA GLY A 80 4.77 -9.77 -16.19
C GLY A 80 4.73 -8.30 -15.74
N PHE A 81 4.44 -8.03 -14.47
CA PHE A 81 4.50 -6.70 -13.86
C PHE A 81 5.71 -5.88 -14.34
N GLY A 82 5.47 -4.71 -14.93
CA GLY A 82 6.53 -3.81 -15.44
C GLY A 82 6.95 -4.03 -16.90
N ARG A 83 6.28 -4.91 -17.67
CA ARG A 83 6.50 -5.08 -19.13
C ARG A 83 5.62 -4.18 -20.01
N THR A 84 5.35 -2.96 -19.58
CA THR A 84 4.69 -1.91 -20.37
C THR A 84 5.50 -0.64 -20.29
#